data_AF-A0A9P6ZJ58-F1
#
_entry.id   AF-A0A9P6ZJ58-F1
#
_cell.length_a   1.000
_cell.length_b   1.000
_cell.length_c   1.000
_cell.angle_alpha   90.00
_cell.angle_beta   90.00
_cell.angle_gamma   90.00
#
_symmetry.space_group_name_H-M   'P 1'
#
loop_
_entity.id
_entity.type
_entity.pdbx_description
1 polymer ?
#
loop_
_entity_poly.entity_id
_entity_poly.type
_entity_poly.pdbx_seq_one_letter_code
_entity_poly.pdbx_strand_id
1 'polypeptide(L)'
;YQPPPAQAFTADELTLKCDRVNRETCVQALVEHPLGAIVEYPETGACEGFSIAHIFNVDPDPDHFINTKLNFQYSLGDGHGGRKNVQCYLLKGVTGKPVLCAKLTTSCK
;
A
#
# COMPACT_ATOMS: atom_id res chain seq x y z
N TYR A 1 5.56 -1.24 -17.66
CA TYR A 1 5.06 -2.50 -17.06
C TYR A 1 3.55 -2.43 -17.07
N GLN A 2 2.86 -3.49 -17.51
CA GLN A 2 1.39 -3.55 -17.49
C GLN A 2 0.97 -4.51 -16.36
N PRO A 3 0.37 -4.01 -15.27
CA PRO A 3 -0.07 -4.88 -14.19
C PRO A 3 -1.22 -5.79 -14.66
N PRO A 4 -1.34 -7.01 -14.09
CA PRO A 4 -2.55 -7.79 -14.26
C PRO A 4 -3.74 -7.07 -13.60
N PRO A 5 -4.99 -7.38 -14.02
CA PRO A 5 -6.17 -6.89 -13.34
C PRO A 5 -6.21 -7.32 -11.87
N ALA A 6 -6.85 -6.51 -11.02
CA ALA A 6 -7.05 -6.84 -9.63
C ALA A 6 -7.89 -8.11 -9.46
N GLN A 7 -7.41 -8.98 -8.58
CA GLN A 7 -8.07 -10.23 -8.24
C GLN A 7 -8.95 -10.01 -7.01
N ALA A 8 -10.24 -10.25 -7.16
CA ALA A 8 -11.17 -10.27 -6.03
C ALA A 8 -10.90 -11.49 -5.13
N PHE A 9 -11.14 -11.32 -3.83
CA PHE A 9 -11.06 -12.41 -2.87
C PHE A 9 -12.15 -13.45 -3.12
N THR A 10 -11.77 -14.72 -2.98
CA THR A 10 -12.70 -15.85 -2.96
C THR A 10 -13.49 -15.90 -1.65
N ALA A 11 -14.60 -16.65 -1.63
CA ALA A 11 -15.41 -16.81 -0.42
C ALA A 11 -14.62 -17.43 0.75
N ASP A 12 -13.69 -18.34 0.45
CA ASP A 12 -12.82 -18.97 1.44
C ASP A 12 -11.83 -17.96 2.03
N GLU A 13 -11.23 -17.11 1.19
CA GLU A 13 -10.32 -16.04 1.63
C GLU A 13 -11.04 -14.99 2.49
N LEU A 14 -12.28 -14.63 2.14
CA LEU A 14 -13.11 -13.75 2.97
C LEU A 14 -13.46 -14.38 4.31
N THR A 15 -13.70 -15.70 4.35
CA THR A 15 -13.94 -16.43 5.59
C THR A 15 -12.70 -16.41 6.50
N LEU A 16 -11.52 -16.49 5.89
CA LEU A 16 -10.22 -16.35 6.57
C LEU A 16 -9.83 -14.89 6.84
N LYS A 17 -10.65 -13.92 6.42
CA LYS A 17 -10.44 -12.47 6.58
C LYS A 17 -9.18 -11.95 5.89
N CYS A 18 -8.81 -12.55 4.76
CA CYS A 18 -7.66 -12.13 3.94
C CYS A 18 -7.84 -10.74 3.33
N ASP A 19 -9.08 -10.25 3.24
CA ASP A 19 -9.42 -8.90 2.81
C ASP A 19 -9.08 -7.80 3.84
N ARG A 20 -8.77 -8.18 5.09
CA ARG A 20 -8.53 -7.22 6.17
C ARG A 20 -7.11 -6.69 6.15
N VAL A 21 -6.97 -5.39 5.90
CA VAL A 21 -5.70 -4.66 6.03
C VAL A 21 -5.41 -4.38 7.50
N ASN A 22 -6.44 -3.99 8.26
CA ASN A 22 -6.35 -3.75 9.70
C ASN A 22 -7.72 -4.05 10.36
N ARG A 23 -7.96 -3.56 11.59
CA ARG A 23 -9.23 -3.82 12.30
C ARG A 23 -10.45 -3.07 11.72
N GLU A 24 -10.21 -1.98 11.01
CA GLU A 24 -11.21 -1.02 10.54
C GLU A 24 -11.26 -0.93 9.01
N THR A 25 -10.26 -1.48 8.30
CA THR A 25 -10.13 -1.36 6.84
C THR A 25 -10.05 -2.73 6.18
N CYS A 26 -10.93 -2.93 5.19
CA CYS A 26 -10.92 -4.05 4.27
C CYS A 26 -10.71 -3.57 2.83
N VAL A 27 -10.18 -4.44 1.98
CA VAL A 27 -10.01 -4.23 0.54
C VAL A 27 -10.83 -5.25 -0.24
N GLN A 28 -11.26 -4.90 -1.45
CA GLN A 28 -12.15 -5.74 -2.26
C GLN A 28 -11.38 -6.61 -3.24
N ALA A 29 -10.18 -6.18 -3.63
CA ALA A 29 -9.31 -6.91 -4.53
C ALA A 29 -7.84 -6.58 -4.22
N LEU A 30 -6.94 -7.41 -4.72
CA LEU A 30 -5.51 -7.20 -4.66
C LEU A 30 -4.87 -7.31 -6.04
N VAL A 31 -3.75 -6.62 -6.21
CA VAL A 31 -2.86 -6.75 -7.37
C VAL A 31 -1.45 -6.93 -6.83
N GLU A 32 -0.77 -7.97 -7.29
CA GLU A 32 0.65 -8.17 -6.99
C GLU A 32 1.53 -7.59 -8.09
N HIS A 33 2.67 -7.06 -7.70
CA HIS A 33 3.64 -6.45 -8.59
C HIS A 33 5.02 -7.07 -8.37
N PRO A 34 5.72 -7.45 -9.47
CA PRO A 34 7.05 -8.02 -9.36
C PRO A 34 8.06 -7.01 -8.83
N LEU A 35 9.23 -7.51 -8.42
CA LEU A 35 10.32 -6.67 -7.91
C LEU A 35 10.69 -5.59 -8.93
N GLY A 36 10.80 -4.34 -8.47
CA GLY A 36 11.15 -3.20 -9.31
C GLY A 36 10.06 -2.74 -10.28
N ALA A 37 8.84 -3.27 -10.18
CA ALA A 37 7.72 -2.81 -11.01
C ALA A 37 7.40 -1.34 -10.75
N ILE A 38 7.31 -0.57 -11.84
CA ILE A 38 6.82 0.82 -11.84
C ILE A 38 5.40 0.83 -12.42
N VAL A 39 4.46 1.36 -11.65
CA VAL A 39 3.02 1.41 -11.94
C VAL A 39 2.65 2.83 -12.33
N GLU A 40 2.31 3.00 -13.60
CA GLU A 40 1.93 4.30 -14.15
C GLU A 40 0.45 4.62 -13.92
N TYR A 41 -0.45 3.65 -13.75
CA TYR A 41 -1.86 3.91 -13.43
C TYR A 41 -2.39 2.77 -12.55
N PRO A 42 -2.32 2.89 -11.22
CA PRO A 42 -2.83 1.84 -10.35
C PRO A 42 -4.35 1.72 -10.54
N GLU A 43 -4.83 0.48 -10.66
CA GLU A 43 -6.26 0.20 -10.65
C GLU A 43 -6.89 0.70 -9.34
N THR A 44 -8.04 1.34 -9.42
CA THR A 44 -8.76 1.86 -8.25
C THR A 44 -10.13 1.20 -8.11
N GLY A 45 -10.72 1.32 -6.91
CA GLY A 45 -12.08 0.82 -6.68
C GLY A 45 -13.09 1.41 -7.67
N ALA A 46 -14.01 0.58 -8.15
CA ALA A 46 -15.03 0.96 -9.14
C ALA A 46 -16.11 1.91 -8.58
N CYS A 47 -16.28 1.96 -7.25
CA CYS A 47 -17.28 2.78 -6.57
C CYS A 47 -16.79 3.25 -5.20
N GLU A 48 -17.56 4.14 -4.58
CA GLU A 48 -17.25 4.66 -3.23
C GLU A 48 -17.19 3.52 -2.20
N GLY A 49 -16.16 3.55 -1.35
CA GLY A 49 -15.90 2.50 -0.37
C GLY A 49 -15.16 1.28 -0.91
N PHE A 50 -14.91 1.20 -2.22
CA PHE A 50 -14.07 0.15 -2.80
C PHE A 50 -12.60 0.59 -2.82
N SER A 51 -11.72 -0.32 -2.44
CA SER A 51 -10.29 -0.16 -2.37
C SER A 51 -9.59 -1.41 -2.89
N ILE A 52 -8.49 -1.18 -3.60
CA ILE A 52 -7.65 -2.23 -4.17
C ILE A 52 -6.30 -2.16 -3.46
N ALA A 53 -5.81 -3.32 -3.00
CA ALA A 53 -4.50 -3.44 -2.38
C ALA A 53 -3.43 -3.69 -3.45
N HIS A 54 -2.43 -2.82 -3.54
CA HIS A 54 -1.26 -3.01 -4.40
C HIS A 54 -0.10 -3.56 -3.57
N ILE A 55 0.29 -4.81 -3.84
CA ILE A 55 1.37 -5.51 -3.15
C ILE A 55 2.61 -5.48 -4.03
N PHE A 56 3.70 -4.90 -3.52
CA PHE A 56 4.97 -4.84 -4.24
C PHE A 56 5.98 -5.77 -3.57
N ASN A 57 6.61 -6.62 -4.38
CA ASN A 57 7.77 -7.37 -3.92
C ASN A 57 8.96 -6.41 -3.73
N VAL A 58 9.62 -6.52 -2.58
CA VAL A 58 10.81 -5.75 -2.22
C VAL A 58 12.01 -6.67 -2.14
N ASP A 59 13.18 -6.14 -2.49
CA ASP A 59 14.42 -6.88 -2.33
C ASP A 59 14.68 -7.07 -0.82
N PRO A 60 14.90 -8.31 -0.34
CA PRO A 60 15.24 -8.54 1.06
C PRO A 60 16.63 -8.00 1.44
N ASP A 61 17.51 -7.76 0.47
CA ASP A 61 18.82 -7.15 0.68
C ASP A 61 18.66 -5.64 0.98
N PRO A 62 19.08 -5.17 2.17
CA PRO A 62 18.99 -3.76 2.55
C PRO A 62 19.74 -2.82 1.59
N ASP A 63 20.82 -3.28 0.97
CA ASP A 63 21.63 -2.46 0.04
C ASP A 63 20.92 -2.24 -1.30
N HIS A 64 19.91 -3.06 -1.61
CA HIS A 64 19.09 -3.00 -2.82
C HIS A 64 17.64 -2.55 -2.52
N PHE A 65 17.34 -2.16 -1.28
CA PHE A 65 16.00 -1.74 -0.91
C PHE A 65 15.57 -0.45 -1.63
N ILE A 66 14.50 -0.54 -2.40
CA ILE A 66 13.83 0.61 -3.02
C ILE A 66 12.49 0.84 -2.34
N ASN A 67 12.24 2.07 -1.93
CA ASN A 67 10.94 2.45 -1.38
C ASN A 67 9.88 2.38 -2.47
N THR A 68 8.97 1.40 -2.38
CA THR A 68 7.92 1.13 -3.37
C THR A 68 6.95 2.30 -3.59
N LYS A 69 6.92 3.29 -2.69
CA LYS A 69 6.19 4.55 -2.94
C LYS A 69 6.72 5.32 -4.14
N LEU A 70 8.00 5.15 -4.49
CA LEU A 70 8.62 5.79 -5.66
C LEU A 70 8.21 5.12 -6.97
N ASN A 71 7.61 3.93 -6.90
CA ASN A 71 7.23 3.16 -8.07
C ASN A 71 5.83 3.52 -8.59
N PHE A 72 5.19 4.54 -8.04
CA PHE A 72 3.94 5.08 -8.59
C PHE A 72 4.23 6.34 -9.40
N GLN A 73 4.03 6.28 -10.72
CA GLN A 73 4.53 7.30 -11.64
C GLN A 73 3.48 8.37 -12.04
N TYR A 74 2.18 8.10 -11.94
CA TYR A 74 1.12 9.13 -12.06
C TYR A 74 0.44 9.50 -10.75
N SER A 75 0.96 9.01 -9.64
CA SER A 75 0.46 9.45 -8.35
C SER A 75 0.95 10.88 -8.07
N LEU A 76 0.14 11.85 -8.51
CA LEU A 76 -0.14 13.09 -7.79
C LEU A 76 0.90 14.21 -7.99
N GLY A 77 0.64 15.10 -8.96
CA GLY A 77 1.37 16.36 -9.13
C GLY A 77 1.22 17.26 -7.90
N ASP A 78 2.36 17.71 -7.37
CA ASP A 78 2.56 18.60 -6.21
C ASP A 78 2.13 18.05 -4.83
N GLY A 79 3.07 18.13 -3.87
CA GLY A 79 3.03 17.34 -2.64
C GLY A 79 1.92 17.62 -1.63
N HIS A 80 1.33 16.57 -1.05
CA HIS A 80 0.55 16.57 0.20
C HIS A 80 0.50 15.27 1.05
N GLY A 81 -0.31 15.27 2.12
CA GLY A 81 -1.02 14.08 2.60
C GLY A 81 -0.49 13.35 3.84
N GLY A 82 -0.56 14.03 4.97
CA GLY A 82 -0.61 13.36 6.27
C GLY A 82 -0.42 14.29 7.45
N ARG A 83 -0.79 13.78 8.63
CA ARG A 83 -0.65 14.51 9.88
C ARG A 83 0.78 14.40 10.39
N LYS A 84 1.31 15.49 10.95
CA LYS A 84 2.56 15.45 11.72
C LYS A 84 2.31 14.60 12.98
N ASN A 85 3.32 13.83 13.41
CA ASN A 85 3.30 13.02 14.64
C ASN A 85 2.35 11.81 14.66
N VAL A 86 2.07 11.19 13.50
CA VAL A 86 1.34 9.92 13.46
C VAL A 86 2.23 8.80 14.02
N GLN A 87 1.69 7.92 14.86
CA GLN A 87 2.41 6.75 15.35
C GLN A 87 2.30 5.57 14.35
N CYS A 88 3.43 4.94 14.05
CA CYS A 88 3.53 3.71 13.28
C CYS A 88 3.54 2.52 14.25
N TYR A 89 2.41 1.82 14.35
CA TYR A 89 2.24 0.73 15.32
C TYR A 89 2.92 -0.58 14.92
N LEU A 90 3.30 -0.72 13.65
CA LEU A 90 4.00 -1.90 13.11
C LEU A 90 5.51 -1.86 13.40
N LEU A 91 6.09 -0.67 13.54
CA LEU A 91 7.48 -0.48 13.92
C LEU A 91 7.56 -0.12 15.40
N LYS A 92 8.27 -0.93 16.17
CA LYS A 92 8.45 -0.72 17.61
C LYS A 92 9.88 -0.28 17.88
N GLY A 93 10.03 0.79 18.66
CA GLY A 93 11.33 1.27 19.10
C GLY A 93 11.93 0.34 20.16
N VAL A 94 13.13 0.70 20.64
CA VAL A 94 13.90 -0.10 21.60
C VAL A 94 13.16 -0.38 22.92
N THR A 95 12.14 0.43 23.24
CA THR A 95 11.28 0.28 24.43
C THR A 95 10.00 -0.53 24.16
N GLY A 96 9.87 -1.11 22.96
CA GLY A 96 8.68 -1.85 22.51
C GLY A 96 7.48 -0.98 22.12
N LYS A 97 7.61 0.35 22.19
CA LYS A 97 6.54 1.30 21.87
C LYS A 97 6.52 1.67 20.38
N PRO A 98 5.33 1.96 19.80
CA PRO A 98 5.20 2.50 18.44
C PRO A 98 6.09 3.72 18.21
N VAL A 99 6.74 3.79 17.06
CA VAL A 99 7.59 4.94 16.67
C VAL A 99 6.79 5.99 15.89
N LEU A 100 7.25 7.23 15.87
CA LEU A 100 6.63 8.27 15.05
C LEU A 100 6.92 8.02 13.57
N CYS A 101 5.90 8.21 12.74
CA CYS A 101 6.00 8.17 11.30
C CYS A 101 6.79 9.38 10.82
N ALA A 102 7.95 9.12 10.20
CA ALA A 102 8.83 10.15 9.69
C ALA A 102 8.43 10.70 8.31
N LYS A 103 7.51 10.04 7.57
CA LYS A 103 7.14 10.43 6.18
C LYS A 103 5.66 10.18 5.80
N LEU A 104 5.18 10.96 4.83
CA LEU A 104 3.79 11.30 4.50
C LEU A 104 3.35 10.93 3.04
N THR A 105 2.05 10.90 2.69
CA THR A 105 1.53 10.51 1.33
C THR A 105 0.30 11.28 0.79
N THR A 106 0.35 11.76 -0.47
CA THR A 106 -0.39 12.88 -1.13
C THR A 106 -1.73 12.54 -1.82
N SER A 107 -2.42 13.52 -2.48
CA SER A 107 -3.55 13.33 -3.46
C SER A 107 -3.39 14.19 -4.75
N CYS A 108 -4.13 13.90 -5.85
CA CYS A 108 -3.91 14.47 -7.21
C CYS A 108 -4.42 15.91 -7.34
N LYS A 109 -3.86 16.66 -8.29
CA LYS A 109 -4.49 17.83 -8.90
C LYS A 109 -5.33 17.43 -10.09
#